data_AF-A0A7S2J469-F1
#
_entry.id   AF-A0A7S2J469-F1
#
_cell.length_a   1.000
_cell.length_b   1.000
_cell.length_c   1.000
_cell.angle_alpha   90.00
_cell.angle_beta   90.00
_cell.angle_gamma   90.00
#
_symmetry.space_group_name_H-M   'P 1'
#
loop_
_entity.id
_entity.type
_entity.pdbx_description
1 polymer ?
#
loop_
_entity_poly.entity_id
_entity_poly.type
_entity_poly.pdbx_seq_one_letter_code
_entity_poly.pdbx_strand_id
1 'polypeptide(L)'
;DEVFKRTFLHVQSTVGAFEAEEVGVEHLLRDIKNASASTLAVRVGDKIGALKGLSTRLLEISQYLSQVVAGKLPMNQEIIYQLQEIFNLLPDQDSEDLVRSFAMETNDMMLALYLGSMLRSTVALHNLINNKIKNKKLKEKPEGKEKKGEDAKDKKGEDGKKEDASDDKAKDGEKGKSKDDEKEK
;
A
#
# COMPACT_ATOMS: atom_id res chain seq x y z
N ASP A 1 -1.59 50.53 -27.10
CA ASP A 1 -0.80 49.32 -26.84
C ASP A 1 -1.19 48.72 -25.51
N GLU A 2 -2.22 47.87 -25.50
CA GLU A 2 -2.52 47.03 -24.35
C GLU A 2 -1.34 46.08 -24.14
N VAL A 3 -0.60 46.33 -23.07
CA VAL A 3 0.54 45.51 -22.65
C VAL A 3 0.01 44.11 -22.37
N PHE A 4 0.25 43.20 -23.31
CA PHE A 4 -0.10 41.79 -23.21
C PHE A 4 0.61 41.19 -21.98
N LYS A 5 -0.10 41.09 -20.86
CA LYS A 5 0.46 40.64 -19.58
C LYS A 5 0.43 39.11 -19.54
N ARG A 6 1.51 38.48 -19.99
CA ARG A 6 1.68 37.02 -19.93
C ARG A 6 1.89 36.60 -18.48
N THR A 7 1.01 35.74 -17.98
CA THR A 7 1.06 35.21 -16.61
C THR A 7 1.21 33.70 -16.67
N PHE A 8 1.97 33.11 -15.74
CA PHE A 8 2.06 31.67 -15.61
C PHE A 8 0.81 31.12 -14.93
N LEU A 9 0.23 30.08 -15.52
CA LEU A 9 -0.88 29.31 -14.94
C LEU A 9 -0.31 28.06 -14.28
N HIS A 10 -0.83 27.70 -13.12
CA HIS A 10 -0.45 26.46 -12.45
C HIS A 10 -0.99 25.26 -13.25
N VAL A 11 -0.11 24.32 -13.56
CA VAL A 11 -0.46 23.02 -14.16
C VAL A 11 -0.15 21.94 -13.14
N GLN A 12 -1.16 21.13 -12.80
CA GLN A 12 -0.98 20.00 -11.89
C GLN A 12 0.10 19.08 -12.45
N SER A 13 1.11 18.79 -11.64
CA SER A 13 2.28 18.01 -12.04
C SER A 13 2.47 16.88 -11.04
N THR A 14 2.64 15.66 -11.55
CA THR A 14 2.95 14.46 -10.77
C THR A 14 4.20 13.81 -11.35
N VAL A 15 5.10 13.36 -10.48
CA VAL A 15 6.30 12.62 -10.89
C VAL A 15 5.94 11.15 -10.98
N GLY A 16 5.92 10.60 -12.20
CA GLY A 16 5.88 9.16 -12.44
C GLY A 16 7.28 8.58 -12.57
N ALA A 17 7.37 7.27 -12.73
CA ALA A 17 8.61 6.57 -13.03
C ALA A 17 8.34 5.47 -14.07
N PHE A 18 9.32 5.21 -14.94
CA PHE A 18 9.35 3.99 -15.76
C PHE A 18 9.96 2.83 -14.95
N GLU A 19 9.74 1.58 -15.38
CA GLU A 19 10.21 0.38 -14.65
C GLU A 19 11.72 0.43 -14.33
N ALA A 20 12.55 0.85 -15.29
CA ALA A 20 13.99 1.01 -15.07
C ALA A 20 14.34 2.08 -14.02
N GLU A 21 13.54 3.16 -13.96
CA GLU A 21 13.71 4.24 -12.99
C GLU A 21 13.22 3.82 -11.60
N GLU A 22 12.10 3.09 -11.53
CA GLU A 22 11.55 2.56 -10.29
C GLU A 22 12.56 1.64 -9.58
N VAL A 23 13.12 0.66 -10.30
CA VAL A 23 14.14 -0.23 -9.75
C VAL A 23 15.39 0.54 -9.29
N GLY A 24 15.80 1.57 -10.05
CA GLY A 24 16.89 2.45 -9.67
C GLY A 24 16.62 3.21 -8.37
N VAL A 25 15.44 3.81 -8.25
CA VAL A 25 15.01 4.56 -7.05
C VAL A 25 14.85 3.62 -5.85
N GLU A 26 14.27 2.44 -6.03
CA GLU A 26 14.12 1.46 -4.94
C GLU A 26 15.46 0.99 -4.40
N HIS A 27 16.44 0.77 -5.29
CA HIS A 27 17.80 0.41 -4.87
C HIS A 27 18.43 1.50 -4.00
N LEU A 28 18.30 2.77 -4.40
CA LEU A 28 18.85 3.91 -3.66
C LEU A 28 18.15 4.15 -2.32
N LEU A 29 16.85 3.85 -2.23
CA LEU A 29 16.03 4.10 -1.04
C LEU A 29 15.89 2.90 -0.12
N ARG A 30 16.59 1.79 -0.38
CA ARG A 30 16.46 0.54 0.40
C ARG A 30 16.68 0.73 1.90
N ASP A 31 17.59 1.61 2.31
CA ASP A 31 17.93 1.84 3.71
C ASP A 31 16.98 2.84 4.41
N ILE A 32 16.17 3.57 3.64
CA ILE A 32 15.27 4.62 4.14
C ILE A 32 13.80 4.14 4.08
N LYS A 33 13.44 3.36 3.05
CA LYS A 33 12.08 2.86 2.83
C LYS A 33 11.79 1.71 3.79
N ASN A 34 10.90 1.93 4.75
CA ASN A 34 10.44 0.88 5.65
C ASN A 34 9.44 -0.05 4.94
N ALA A 35 9.94 -1.04 4.19
CA ALA A 35 9.13 -2.06 3.53
C ALA A 35 8.35 -2.96 4.51
N SER A 36 8.64 -2.89 5.82
CA SER A 36 7.92 -3.60 6.88
C SER A 36 6.79 -2.77 7.50
N ALA A 37 6.55 -1.54 7.01
CA ALA A 37 5.47 -0.71 7.52
C ALA A 37 4.11 -1.38 7.22
N SER A 38 3.31 -1.55 8.27
CA SER A 38 1.94 -2.03 8.15
C SER A 38 1.13 -1.11 7.20
N THR A 39 0.26 -1.70 6.39
CA THR A 39 -0.67 -0.96 5.53
C THR A 39 -1.50 0.09 6.29
N LEU A 40 -1.85 -0.18 7.55
CA LEU A 40 -2.53 0.79 8.40
C LEU A 40 -1.63 1.98 8.75
N ALA A 41 -0.37 1.73 9.09
CA ALA A 41 0.58 2.78 9.45
C ALA A 41 0.83 3.73 8.27
N VAL A 42 0.94 3.19 7.05
CA VAL A 42 1.05 3.99 5.82
C VAL A 42 -0.19 4.86 5.63
N ARG A 43 -1.40 4.27 5.69
CA ARG A 43 -2.66 5.02 5.55
C ARG A 43 -2.81 6.13 6.60
N VAL A 44 -2.44 5.87 7.84
CA VAL A 44 -2.47 6.88 8.91
C VAL A 44 -1.46 7.99 8.62
N GLY A 45 -0.25 7.64 8.19
CA GLY A 45 0.76 8.59 7.73
C GLY A 45 0.25 9.50 6.60
N ASP A 46 -0.42 8.92 5.60
CA ASP A 46 -1.00 9.66 4.48
C ASP A 46 -2.08 10.66 4.96
N LYS A 47 -2.95 10.25 5.90
CA LYS A 47 -3.96 11.15 6.48
C LYS A 47 -3.34 12.30 7.26
N ILE A 48 -2.29 12.03 8.03
CA ILE A 48 -1.54 13.08 8.75
C ILE A 48 -0.86 14.03 7.75
N GLY A 49 -0.24 13.49 6.71
CA GLY A 49 0.38 14.27 5.63
C GLY A 49 -0.62 15.19 4.93
N ALA A 50 -1.80 14.66 4.59
CA ALA A 50 -2.89 15.41 3.97
C ALA A 50 -3.40 16.55 4.87
N LEU A 51 -3.60 16.28 6.17
CA LEU A 51 -4.03 17.31 7.13
C LEU A 51 -2.99 18.43 7.30
N LYS A 52 -1.70 18.08 7.38
CA LYS A 52 -0.62 19.08 7.40
C LYS A 52 -0.60 19.90 6.10
N GLY A 53 -0.77 19.26 4.95
CA GLY A 53 -0.89 19.93 3.66
C GLY A 53 -2.04 20.94 3.63
N LEU A 54 -3.22 20.54 4.09
CA LEU A 54 -4.39 21.42 4.20
C LEU A 54 -4.11 22.62 5.13
N SER A 55 -3.52 22.38 6.29
CA SER A 55 -3.16 23.45 7.23
C SER A 55 -2.20 24.47 6.61
N THR A 56 -1.19 24.02 5.86
CA THR A 56 -0.27 24.91 5.16
C THR A 56 -1.00 25.75 4.10
N ARG A 57 -1.90 25.15 3.32
CA ARG A 57 -2.70 25.89 2.32
C ARG A 57 -3.62 26.93 2.96
N LEU A 58 -4.29 26.60 4.06
CA LEU A 58 -5.11 27.57 4.81
C LEU A 58 -4.27 28.72 5.36
N LEU A 59 -3.05 28.45 5.82
CA LEU A 59 -2.13 29.48 6.28
C LEU A 59 -1.68 30.39 5.13
N GLU A 60 -1.36 29.84 3.96
CA GLU A 60 -1.03 30.62 2.76
C GLU A 60 -2.17 31.56 2.34
N ILE A 61 -3.42 31.07 2.37
CA ILE A 61 -4.61 31.88 2.10
C ILE A 61 -4.74 33.01 3.13
N SER A 62 -4.59 32.71 4.42
CA SER A 62 -4.65 33.71 5.49
C SER A 62 -3.56 34.77 5.34
N GLN A 63 -2.35 34.37 4.96
CA GLN A 63 -1.23 35.28 4.73
C GLN A 63 -1.49 36.18 3.51
N TYR A 64 -2.02 35.63 2.42
CA TYR A 64 -2.42 36.40 1.23
C TYR A 64 -3.45 37.47 1.61
N LEU A 65 -4.54 37.10 2.28
CA LEU A 65 -5.57 38.04 2.71
C LEU A 65 -5.00 39.12 3.65
N SER A 66 -4.12 38.74 4.58
CA SER A 66 -3.45 39.69 5.47
C SER A 66 -2.59 40.71 4.71
N GLN A 67 -1.90 40.28 3.64
CA GLN A 67 -1.09 41.17 2.81
C GLN A 67 -1.94 42.11 1.94
N VAL A 68 -3.10 41.64 1.46
CA VAL A 68 -4.06 42.47 0.72
C VAL A 68 -4.67 43.53 1.64
N VAL A 69 -5.08 43.17 2.86
CA VAL A 69 -5.61 44.11 3.86
C VAL A 69 -4.55 45.13 4.28
N ALA A 70 -3.29 44.71 4.43
CA ALA A 70 -2.18 45.61 4.71
C ALA A 70 -1.76 46.50 3.51
N GLY A 71 -2.39 46.35 2.35
CA GLY A 71 -2.08 47.12 1.13
C GLY A 71 -0.75 46.78 0.48
N LYS A 72 -0.09 45.67 0.89
CA LYS A 72 1.21 45.24 0.33
C LYS A 72 1.07 44.56 -1.03
N LEU A 73 -0.08 43.93 -1.28
CA LEU A 73 -0.40 43.27 -2.55
C LEU A 73 -1.70 43.84 -3.12
N PRO A 74 -1.80 44.07 -4.45
CA PRO A 74 -3.08 44.42 -5.06
C PRO A 74 -4.06 43.24 -4.95
N MET A 75 -5.31 43.56 -4.65
CA MET A 75 -6.39 42.58 -4.59
C MET A 75 -6.64 41.94 -5.96
N ASN A 76 -6.60 40.60 -6.02
CA ASN A 76 -7.06 39.85 -7.19
C ASN A 76 -8.50 39.37 -6.94
N GLN A 77 -9.45 39.92 -7.70
CA GLN A 77 -10.88 39.60 -7.56
C GLN A 77 -11.17 38.12 -7.80
N GLU A 78 -10.47 37.46 -8.73
CA GLU A 78 -10.69 36.05 -9.06
C GLU A 78 -10.43 35.15 -7.84
N ILE A 79 -9.35 35.41 -7.11
CA ILE A 79 -8.99 34.65 -5.90
C ILE A 79 -10.06 34.85 -4.81
N ILE A 80 -10.58 36.07 -4.65
CA ILE A 80 -11.62 36.37 -3.66
C ILE A 80 -12.92 35.64 -4.00
N TYR A 81 -13.32 35.60 -5.28
CA TYR A 81 -14.50 34.85 -5.70
C TYR A 81 -14.35 33.35 -5.46
N GLN A 82 -13.21 32.76 -5.78
CA GLN A 82 -12.93 31.35 -5.51
C GLN A 82 -12.96 31.04 -4.00
N LEU A 83 -12.40 31.93 -3.17
CA LEU A 83 -12.46 31.77 -1.72
C LEU A 83 -13.89 31.84 -1.19
N GLN A 84 -14.72 32.75 -1.72
CA GLN A 84 -16.14 32.81 -1.37
C GLN A 84 -16.89 31.53 -1.79
N GLU A 85 -16.62 31.00 -2.98
CA GLU A 85 -17.19 29.74 -3.44
C GLU A 85 -16.81 28.58 -2.50
N ILE A 86 -15.55 28.51 -2.06
CA ILE A 86 -15.09 27.49 -1.08
C ILE A 86 -15.91 27.57 0.20
N PHE A 87 -16.13 28.77 0.76
CA PHE A 87 -16.94 28.93 1.98
C PHE A 87 -18.41 28.56 1.76
N ASN A 88 -18.96 28.87 0.59
CA ASN A 88 -20.34 28.52 0.25
C ASN A 88 -20.55 27.01 0.03
N LEU A 89 -19.48 26.29 -0.36
CA LEU A 89 -19.50 24.84 -0.54
C LEU A 89 -19.21 24.07 0.75
N LEU A 90 -18.92 24.75 1.87
CA LEU A 90 -18.76 24.07 3.14
C LEU A 90 -20.10 23.40 3.52
N PRO A 91 -20.08 22.09 3.82
CA PRO A 91 -21.31 21.38 4.15
C PRO A 91 -21.87 21.88 5.48
N ASP A 92 -23.20 21.93 5.58
CA ASP A 92 -23.89 22.16 6.84
C ASP A 92 -23.68 20.95 7.76
N GLN A 93 -22.84 21.14 8.77
CA GLN A 93 -22.40 20.06 9.68
C GLN A 93 -23.50 19.64 10.66
N ASP A 94 -24.48 20.51 10.92
CA ASP A 94 -25.53 20.27 11.93
C ASP A 94 -26.82 19.71 11.32
N SER A 95 -26.81 19.42 10.02
CA SER A 95 -27.96 18.80 9.35
C SER A 95 -28.27 17.41 9.94
N GLU A 96 -29.53 17.22 10.38
CA GLU A 96 -29.97 15.97 11.02
C GLU A 96 -29.72 14.74 10.13
N ASP A 97 -29.88 14.89 8.81
CA ASP A 97 -29.64 13.84 7.82
C ASP A 97 -28.16 13.41 7.78
N LEU A 98 -27.23 14.37 7.87
CA LEU A 98 -25.80 14.09 7.87
C LEU A 98 -25.39 13.38 9.16
N VAL A 99 -25.86 13.88 10.31
CA VAL A 99 -25.59 13.27 11.63
C VAL A 99 -26.13 11.83 11.68
N ARG A 100 -27.36 11.62 11.19
CA ARG A 100 -27.97 10.29 11.12
C ARG A 100 -27.18 9.36 10.20
N SER A 101 -26.75 9.85 9.04
CA SER A 101 -25.96 9.07 8.07
C SER A 101 -24.60 8.68 8.66
N PHE A 102 -23.91 9.60 9.35
CA PHE A 102 -22.66 9.28 10.05
C PHE A 102 -22.86 8.26 11.15
N ALA A 103 -23.96 8.34 11.92
CA ALA A 103 -24.26 7.37 12.96
C ALA A 103 -24.52 5.97 12.38
N MET A 104 -25.26 5.88 11.27
CA MET A 104 -25.50 4.61 10.57
C MET A 104 -24.17 4.01 10.06
N GLU A 105 -23.36 4.80 9.34
CA GLU A 105 -22.08 4.33 8.80
C GLU A 105 -21.11 3.90 9.90
N THR A 106 -21.05 4.65 11.00
CA THR A 106 -20.20 4.30 12.16
C THR A 106 -20.64 2.99 12.80
N ASN A 107 -21.96 2.76 12.91
CA ASN A 107 -22.50 1.52 13.45
C ASN A 107 -22.13 0.31 12.57
N ASP A 108 -22.25 0.46 11.25
CA ASP A 108 -21.91 -0.61 10.29
C ASP A 108 -20.41 -0.91 10.29
N MET A 109 -19.56 0.13 10.32
CA MET A 109 -18.12 -0.02 10.47
C MET A 109 -17.76 -0.71 11.79
N MET A 110 -18.43 -0.35 12.89
CA MET A 110 -18.20 -0.95 14.20
C MET A 110 -18.59 -2.44 14.22
N LEU A 111 -19.70 -2.83 13.58
CA LEU A 111 -20.09 -4.22 13.41
C LEU A 111 -19.01 -5.03 12.67
N ALA A 112 -18.47 -4.48 11.58
CA ALA A 112 -17.39 -5.12 10.83
C ALA A 112 -16.11 -5.29 11.69
N LEU A 113 -15.77 -4.29 12.51
CA LEU A 113 -14.65 -4.36 13.45
C LEU A 113 -14.86 -5.45 14.51
N TYR A 114 -16.06 -5.55 15.10
CA TYR A 114 -16.36 -6.60 16.07
C TYR A 114 -16.20 -8.00 15.46
N LEU A 115 -16.79 -8.25 14.29
CA LEU A 115 -16.65 -9.53 13.58
C LEU A 115 -15.18 -9.85 13.27
N GLY A 116 -14.42 -8.87 12.77
CA GLY A 116 -12.99 -9.03 12.51
C GLY A 116 -12.18 -9.38 13.76
N SER A 117 -12.52 -8.79 14.91
CA SER A 117 -11.85 -9.07 16.18
C SER A 117 -12.13 -10.48 16.72
N MET A 118 -13.37 -10.98 16.55
CA MET A 118 -13.76 -12.33 16.95
C MET A 118 -13.09 -13.40 16.08
N LEU A 119 -13.05 -13.18 14.76
CA LEU A 119 -12.35 -14.07 13.82
C LEU A 119 -10.85 -14.13 14.14
N ARG A 120 -10.20 -12.98 14.39
CA ARG A 120 -8.80 -12.95 14.81
C ARG A 120 -8.56 -13.72 16.10
N SER A 121 -9.43 -13.56 17.10
CA SER A 121 -9.32 -14.25 18.38
C SER A 121 -9.45 -15.77 18.21
N THR A 122 -10.38 -16.22 17.38
CA THR A 122 -10.58 -17.65 17.06
C THR A 122 -9.39 -18.25 16.32
N VAL A 123 -8.85 -17.54 15.32
CA VAL A 123 -7.64 -17.97 14.58
C VAL A 123 -6.42 -18.01 15.50
N ALA A 124 -6.24 -17.00 16.36
CA ALA A 124 -5.15 -16.96 17.34
C ALA A 124 -5.25 -18.14 18.33
N LEU A 125 -6.45 -18.47 18.80
CA LEU A 125 -6.69 -19.62 19.66
C LEU A 125 -6.37 -20.95 18.95
N HIS A 126 -6.82 -21.12 17.71
CA HIS A 126 -6.51 -22.31 16.91
C HIS A 126 -5.00 -22.46 16.70
N ASN A 127 -4.31 -21.37 16.37
CA ASN A 127 -2.85 -21.34 16.25
C ASN A 127 -2.14 -21.69 17.56
N LEU A 128 -2.65 -21.20 18.70
CA LEU A 128 -2.10 -21.52 20.02
C LEU A 128 -2.26 -23.00 20.36
N ILE A 129 -3.43 -23.58 20.10
CA ILE A 129 -3.69 -25.01 20.32
C ILE A 129 -2.74 -25.85 19.46
N ASN A 130 -2.62 -25.53 18.17
CA ASN A 130 -1.72 -26.22 17.26
C ASN A 130 -0.25 -26.10 17.69
N ASN A 131 0.16 -24.93 18.15
CA ASN A 131 1.50 -24.70 18.70
C ASN A 131 1.74 -25.56 19.95
N LYS A 132 0.76 -25.63 20.88
CA LYS A 132 0.87 -26.49 22.06
C LYS A 132 0.95 -27.97 21.73
N ILE A 133 0.15 -28.47 20.78
CA ILE A 133 0.19 -29.86 20.33
C ILE A 133 1.55 -30.19 19.71
N LYS A 134 2.07 -29.32 18.83
CA LYS A 134 3.40 -29.48 18.22
C LYS A 134 4.49 -29.54 19.29
N ASN A 135 4.49 -28.61 20.26
CA ASN A 135 5.48 -28.58 21.34
C ASN A 135 5.39 -29.80 22.25
N LYS A 136 4.18 -30.30 22.54
CA LYS A 136 4.01 -31.54 23.32
C LYS A 136 4.58 -32.75 22.58
N LYS A 137 4.30 -32.90 21.28
CA LYS A 137 4.87 -33.97 20.44
C LYS A 137 6.39 -33.89 20.32
N LEU A 138 6.97 -32.69 20.29
CA LEU A 138 8.42 -32.50 20.29
C LEU A 138 9.06 -32.87 21.63
N LYS A 139 8.39 -32.60 22.75
CA LYS A 139 8.85 -33.02 24.10
C LYS A 139 8.69 -34.52 24.35
N GLU A 140 7.67 -35.15 23.76
CA GLU A 140 7.44 -36.60 23.85
C GLU A 140 8.34 -37.42 22.92
N LYS A 141 8.99 -36.80 21.93
CA LYS A 141 10.13 -37.40 21.23
C LYS A 141 11.37 -37.23 22.12
N PRO A 142 11.91 -38.30 22.73
CA PRO A 142 13.07 -38.18 23.60
C PRO A 142 14.31 -37.77 22.79
N GLU A 143 15.21 -37.05 23.45
CA GLU A 143 16.59 -36.80 23.02
C GLU A 143 17.32 -38.15 22.82
N GLY A 144 17.17 -38.72 21.64
CA GLY A 144 17.73 -40.02 21.29
C GLY A 144 18.11 -40.08 19.82
N LYS A 145 19.04 -39.21 19.40
CA LYS A 145 19.89 -39.39 18.21
C LYS A 145 21.02 -38.34 18.18
N GLU A 146 21.92 -38.41 19.16
CA GLU A 146 23.32 -38.06 18.92
C GLU A 146 24.20 -39.26 19.30
N LYS A 147 25.23 -39.49 18.47
CA LYS A 147 26.27 -40.55 18.47
C LYS A 147 26.03 -41.82 17.65
N LYS A 148 26.31 -41.72 16.35
CA LYS A 148 27.29 -42.53 15.58
C LYS A 148 27.79 -41.61 14.46
N GLY A 149 28.93 -40.94 14.60
CA GLY A 149 30.26 -41.51 14.36
C GLY A 149 30.74 -40.99 13.01
N GLU A 150 31.69 -40.07 13.02
CA GLU A 150 32.50 -39.70 11.85
C GLU A 150 33.21 -40.95 11.32
N ASP A 151 33.07 -41.28 10.03
CA ASP A 151 34.22 -41.43 9.14
C ASP A 151 33.80 -41.54 7.66
N ALA A 152 34.69 -41.05 6.81
CA ALA A 152 34.48 -40.45 5.49
C ALA A 152 34.13 -41.37 4.30
N LYS A 153 33.41 -40.83 3.31
CA LYS A 153 33.89 -40.77 1.91
C LYS A 153 33.09 -39.83 0.99
N ASP A 154 33.83 -38.89 0.39
CA ASP A 154 33.54 -38.05 -0.77
C ASP A 154 32.66 -38.71 -1.87
N LYS A 155 31.68 -37.95 -2.38
CA LYS A 155 31.63 -37.45 -3.78
C LYS A 155 30.32 -36.71 -4.11
N LYS A 156 30.49 -35.44 -4.51
CA LYS A 156 29.85 -34.68 -5.61
C LYS A 156 28.43 -35.03 -6.10
N GLY A 157 27.65 -33.96 -6.26
CA GLY A 157 26.71 -33.73 -7.37
C GLY A 157 25.27 -34.19 -7.06
N GLU A 158 24.34 -33.27 -6.87
CA GLU A 158 23.58 -32.55 -7.92
C GLU A 158 22.22 -33.22 -8.14
N ASP A 159 21.19 -32.37 -8.04
CA ASP A 159 19.78 -32.45 -8.42
C ASP A 159 19.15 -33.79 -8.89
N GLY A 160 17.93 -34.04 -8.39
CA GLY A 160 17.12 -35.12 -8.95
C GLY A 160 15.81 -35.44 -8.22
N LYS A 161 14.85 -34.51 -8.28
CA LYS A 161 13.46 -34.73 -8.74
C LYS A 161 12.85 -36.14 -8.53
N LYS A 162 11.76 -36.21 -7.74
CA LYS A 162 10.62 -37.12 -7.98
C LYS A 162 9.41 -36.74 -7.12
N GLU A 163 8.64 -35.78 -7.64
CA GLU A 163 7.19 -35.85 -7.58
C GLU A 163 6.74 -36.77 -8.73
N ASP A 164 5.95 -37.79 -8.42
CA ASP A 164 5.12 -38.58 -9.34
C ASP A 164 4.01 -39.18 -8.45
N ALA A 165 2.79 -38.63 -8.44
CA ALA A 165 1.74 -38.67 -9.46
C ALA A 165 1.02 -40.03 -9.56
N SER A 166 -0.31 -39.96 -9.48
CA SER A 166 -1.33 -40.81 -10.14
C SER A 166 -2.67 -40.57 -9.41
N ASP A 167 -3.82 -40.44 -10.05
CA ASP A 167 -4.24 -40.49 -11.45
C ASP A 167 -5.69 -39.99 -11.47
N ASP A 168 -6.12 -39.28 -12.52
CA ASP A 168 -7.15 -39.80 -13.46
C ASP A 168 -7.44 -38.79 -14.60
N LYS A 169 -6.78 -39.06 -15.74
CA LYS A 169 -7.30 -39.16 -17.12
C LYS A 169 -8.57 -38.40 -17.56
N ALA A 170 -8.46 -37.66 -18.69
CA ALA A 170 -8.78 -38.16 -20.04
C ALA A 170 -8.58 -37.12 -21.18
N LYS A 171 -7.74 -37.48 -22.17
CA LYS A 171 -7.79 -37.35 -23.67
C LYS A 171 -8.26 -36.01 -24.33
N ASP A 172 -7.74 -35.51 -25.46
CA ASP A 172 -7.14 -36.16 -26.65
C ASP A 172 -6.41 -35.17 -27.61
N GLY A 173 -5.40 -35.67 -28.37
CA GLY A 173 -4.83 -35.33 -29.72
C GLY A 173 -4.66 -33.89 -30.26
N GLU A 174 -3.76 -33.53 -31.20
CA GLU A 174 -2.72 -34.23 -31.97
C GLU A 174 -1.78 -33.23 -32.70
N LYS A 175 -0.47 -33.55 -32.74
CA LYS A 175 0.70 -33.21 -33.61
C LYS A 175 0.76 -31.98 -34.56
N GLY A 176 1.97 -31.40 -34.61
CA GLY A 176 2.61 -30.85 -35.82
C GLY A 176 3.98 -30.19 -35.54
N LYS A 177 5.03 -30.55 -36.29
CA LYS A 177 6.46 -30.34 -35.98
C LYS A 177 7.22 -29.82 -37.21
N SER A 178 8.02 -28.76 -37.07
CA SER A 178 9.23 -28.40 -37.88
C SER A 178 9.70 -26.99 -37.46
N LYS A 179 10.80 -26.80 -36.72
CA LYS A 179 12.21 -26.67 -37.17
C LYS A 179 12.39 -25.89 -38.47
N ASP A 180 13.03 -24.72 -38.37
CA ASP A 180 14.09 -24.35 -39.32
C ASP A 180 15.18 -23.53 -38.62
N ASP A 181 16.41 -23.97 -38.86
CA ASP A 181 17.67 -23.27 -38.67
C ASP A 181 17.82 -22.29 -39.85
N GLU A 182 18.28 -21.05 -39.62
CA GLU A 182 19.05 -20.37 -40.66
C GLU A 182 20.06 -19.39 -40.07
N LYS A 183 21.30 -19.55 -40.54
CA LYS A 183 22.51 -18.80 -40.26
C LYS A 183 22.97 -18.22 -41.61
N GLU A 184 23.56 -17.03 -41.57
CA GLU A 184 24.32 -16.38 -42.65
C GLU A 184 23.53 -15.76 -43.83
N LYS A 185 23.30 -14.44 -43.77
CA LYS A 185 24.07 -13.42 -44.48
C LYS A 185 23.69 -12.01 -44.04
#